data_AF-A0A820BVR9-F1
#
_entry.id   AF-A0A820BVR9-F1
#
_cell.length_a   1.000
_cell.length_b   1.000
_cell.length_c   1.000
_cell.angle_alpha   90.00
_cell.angle_beta   90.00
_cell.angle_gamma   90.00
#
_symmetry.space_group_name_H-M   'P 1'
#
loop_
_entity.id
_entity.type
_entity.pdbx_description
1 polymer ?
#
loop_
_entity_poly.entity_id
_entity_poly.type
_entity_poly.pdbx_seq_one_letter_code
_entity_poly.pdbx_strand_id
1 'polypeptide(L)'
;MTIDPSKTSTSITPFAMIDKHSALPQEQEILFTMHSVFRIVEITPTPSNSRLWEVQLTITDERDPQLSTLTNRIKEEVQGPTGWHRMGKLMLKVGHFDQAEQLYDELLKGASDDRERVHIYHQLACVRIDRGEYREATEFLENSLKVHEQILSPNDPELTTIKALPEKHPNLAITHSNKGDVHRLIGDYEKALAFHQKALNIQENVKCNPLECATTYMNLGETYREMTDYTTALTYYQKGLKIREEKLAKTHPDLAVIYHNMLKLYFSTEKYSMPMKYIQQAVEIGQEKLPTTHPHLVEYRETYEKIRKKQ
;
A
#
# COMPACT_ATOMS: atom_id res chain seq x y z
N MET A 1 -26.29 32.22 10.61
CA MET A 1 -25.60 32.72 11.83
C MET A 1 -24.71 33.87 11.40
N THR A 2 -24.96 35.10 11.85
CA THR A 2 -24.06 36.24 11.61
C THR A 2 -23.05 36.31 12.75
N ILE A 3 -21.76 36.28 12.41
CA ILE A 3 -20.66 36.31 13.37
C ILE A 3 -20.14 37.75 13.44
N ASP A 4 -20.11 38.33 14.65
CA ASP A 4 -19.50 39.62 14.94
C ASP A 4 -18.01 39.40 15.30
N PRO A 5 -17.06 39.85 14.46
CA PRO A 5 -15.63 39.60 14.68
C PRO A 5 -15.01 40.40 15.83
N SER A 6 -15.74 41.32 16.46
CA SER A 6 -15.21 42.22 17.49
C SER A 6 -15.20 41.65 18.91
N LYS A 7 -15.74 40.43 19.11
CA LYS A 7 -15.69 39.70 20.40
C LYS A 7 -14.68 38.57 20.38
N THR A 8 -13.40 38.90 20.23
CA THR A 8 -12.28 37.97 20.49
C THR A 8 -11.86 38.05 21.96
N SER A 9 -12.59 37.36 22.82
CA SER A 9 -12.07 36.91 24.11
C SER A 9 -12.68 35.55 24.44
N THR A 10 -11.85 34.49 24.41
CA THR A 10 -12.17 33.15 24.93
C THR A 10 -13.54 32.61 24.50
N SER A 11 -13.73 32.43 23.19
CA SER A 11 -14.93 31.79 22.65
C SER A 11 -14.77 30.28 22.68
N ILE A 12 -15.26 29.66 23.74
CA ILE A 12 -15.81 28.29 23.70
C ILE A 12 -16.65 28.20 22.43
N THR A 13 -16.31 27.29 21.51
CA THR A 13 -17.07 27.09 20.28
C THR A 13 -18.55 26.87 20.66
N PRO A 14 -19.49 27.72 20.21
CA PRO A 14 -20.88 27.54 20.62
C PRO A 14 -21.40 26.24 20.01
N PHE A 15 -21.72 25.28 20.87
CA PHE A 15 -22.44 24.08 20.47
C PHE A 15 -23.77 24.49 19.85
N ALA A 16 -24.03 24.03 18.63
CA ALA A 16 -25.38 24.07 18.08
C ALA A 16 -26.23 23.03 18.84
N MET A 17 -27.29 23.49 19.49
CA MET A 17 -28.32 22.62 20.08
C MET A 17 -29.17 22.05 18.94
N ILE A 18 -28.89 20.80 18.54
CA ILE A 18 -29.53 20.12 17.39
C ILE A 18 -30.68 19.20 17.83
N ASP A 19 -31.05 19.25 19.11
CA ASP A 19 -32.07 18.43 19.76
C ASP A 19 -33.46 18.51 19.12
N LYS A 20 -33.72 19.53 18.28
CA LYS A 20 -34.96 19.65 17.51
C LYS A 20 -34.94 18.99 16.13
N HIS A 21 -33.80 18.48 15.68
CA HIS A 21 -33.62 17.92 14.33
C HIS A 21 -32.93 16.53 14.30
N SER A 22 -32.54 15.98 15.45
CA SER A 22 -31.97 14.63 15.54
C SER A 22 -33.05 13.54 15.47
N ALA A 23 -32.80 12.47 14.71
CA ALA A 23 -33.65 11.29 14.65
C ALA A 23 -33.54 10.39 15.91
N LEU A 24 -32.50 10.59 16.73
CA LEU A 24 -32.19 9.81 17.94
C LEU A 24 -31.82 10.79 19.08
N PRO A 25 -32.77 11.18 19.95
CA PRO A 25 -32.59 12.25 20.95
C PRO A 25 -31.61 11.95 22.09
N GLN A 26 -31.05 10.74 22.16
CA GLN A 26 -30.27 10.26 23.31
C GLN A 26 -28.76 10.16 23.03
N GLU A 27 -28.33 10.39 21.79
CA GLU A 27 -26.91 10.35 21.43
C GLU A 27 -26.39 11.76 21.15
N GLN A 28 -25.31 12.14 21.84
CA GLN A 28 -24.55 13.35 21.53
C GLN A 28 -23.71 13.08 20.27
N GLU A 29 -24.30 13.26 19.09
CA GLU A 29 -23.55 13.18 17.84
C GLU A 29 -22.74 14.46 17.62
N ILE A 30 -21.42 14.31 17.49
CA ILE A 30 -20.49 15.39 17.14
C ILE A 30 -20.23 15.32 15.63
N LEU A 31 -20.73 16.31 14.88
CA LEU A 31 -20.41 16.49 13.46
C LEU A 31 -19.05 17.20 13.32
N PHE A 32 -18.01 16.46 12.93
CA PHE A 32 -16.78 17.07 12.43
C PHE A 32 -16.94 17.43 10.95
N THR A 33 -16.63 18.67 10.59
CA THR A 33 -16.47 19.09 9.19
C THR A 33 -15.00 18.95 8.76
N MET A 34 -14.77 18.24 7.65
CA MET A 34 -13.49 17.69 7.15
C MET A 34 -12.38 18.68 6.72
N HIS A 35 -12.52 20.00 6.91
CA HIS A 35 -11.58 20.99 6.32
C HIS A 35 -10.66 21.70 7.32
N SER A 36 -10.54 21.21 8.55
CA SER A 36 -9.71 21.84 9.59
C SER A 36 -8.63 20.89 10.05
N VAL A 37 -7.37 21.33 9.92
CA VAL A 37 -6.23 20.64 10.54
C VAL A 37 -6.18 21.08 11.99
N PHE A 38 -6.08 20.12 12.91
CA PHE A 38 -5.95 20.37 14.33
C PHE A 38 -4.62 19.84 14.84
N ARG A 39 -3.96 20.62 15.69
CA ARG A 39 -2.81 20.18 16.46
C ARG A 39 -3.29 19.55 17.76
N ILE A 40 -2.87 18.31 18.00
CA ILE A 40 -3.02 17.70 19.33
C ILE A 40 -1.99 18.36 20.24
N VAL A 41 -2.48 19.12 21.22
CA VAL A 41 -1.64 19.83 22.20
C VAL A 41 -1.35 18.93 23.40
N GLU A 42 -2.40 18.32 23.94
CA GLU A 42 -2.30 17.49 25.14
C GLU A 42 -3.32 16.35 25.05
N ILE A 43 -2.93 15.18 25.55
CA ILE A 43 -3.83 14.03 25.72
C ILE A 43 -3.78 13.66 27.20
N THR A 44 -4.88 13.83 27.91
CA THR A 44 -4.99 13.50 29.33
C THR A 44 -6.02 12.39 29.57
N PRO A 45 -5.74 11.41 30.44
CA PRO A 45 -6.74 10.40 30.77
C PRO A 45 -7.84 11.04 31.63
N THR A 46 -9.11 10.77 31.32
CA THR A 46 -10.19 11.31 32.15
C THR A 46 -10.19 10.66 33.54
N PRO A 47 -10.34 11.44 34.63
CA PRO A 47 -10.29 10.91 36.00
C PRO A 47 -11.35 9.85 36.31
N SER A 48 -12.47 9.86 35.57
CA SER A 48 -13.64 9.01 35.79
C SER A 48 -13.61 7.69 35.01
N ASN A 49 -12.80 7.57 33.94
CA ASN A 49 -12.79 6.37 33.10
C ASN A 49 -11.43 6.19 32.40
N SER A 50 -10.73 5.12 32.74
CA SER A 50 -9.41 4.77 32.17
C SER A 50 -9.44 4.39 30.69
N ARG A 51 -10.62 4.27 30.08
CA ARG A 51 -10.80 4.05 28.64
C ARG A 51 -11.11 5.32 27.86
N LEU A 52 -11.33 6.44 28.55
CA LEU A 52 -11.64 7.73 27.93
C LEU A 52 -10.48 8.70 28.12
N TRP A 53 -10.15 9.41 27.03
CA TRP A 53 -9.05 10.36 26.96
C TRP A 53 -9.59 11.71 26.49
N GLU A 54 -9.21 12.76 27.20
CA GLU A 54 -9.47 14.13 26.80
C GLU A 54 -8.31 14.60 25.92
N VAL A 55 -8.63 15.00 24.69
CA VAL A 55 -7.65 15.45 23.70
C VAL A 55 -7.85 16.94 23.48
N GLN A 56 -6.88 17.75 23.89
CA GLN A 56 -6.88 19.18 23.58
C GLN A 56 -6.41 19.39 22.15
N LEU A 57 -7.31 19.96 21.33
CA LEU A 57 -7.09 20.29 19.94
C LEU A 57 -6.99 21.81 19.76
N THR A 58 -5.99 22.28 19.01
CA THR A 58 -5.93 23.67 18.57
C THR A 58 -6.05 23.71 17.05
N ILE A 59 -6.92 24.58 16.53
CA ILE A 59 -7.04 24.82 15.09
C ILE A 59 -5.70 25.37 14.60
N THR A 60 -5.13 24.71 13.59
CA THR A 60 -3.93 25.20 12.93
C THR A 60 -4.28 25.80 11.57
N ASP A 61 -3.46 26.74 11.11
CA ASP A 61 -3.60 27.40 9.82
C ASP A 61 -2.24 27.45 9.11
N GLU A 62 -2.19 28.09 7.94
CA GLU A 62 -0.99 28.20 7.10
C GLU A 62 0.21 28.87 7.80
N ARG A 63 0.00 29.52 8.96
CA ARG A 63 1.03 30.16 9.77
C ARG A 63 1.71 29.21 10.76
N ASP A 64 1.24 27.96 10.91
CA ASP A 64 1.95 26.96 11.71
C ASP A 64 3.28 26.59 11.05
N PRO A 65 4.42 26.81 11.70
CA PRO A 65 5.73 26.59 11.10
C PRO A 65 5.97 25.15 10.66
N GLN A 66 5.42 24.16 11.37
CA GLN A 66 5.60 22.75 11.04
C GLN A 66 4.73 22.35 9.86
N LEU A 67 3.47 22.81 9.83
CA LEU A 67 2.58 22.60 8.68
C LEU A 67 3.14 23.29 7.43
N SER A 68 3.59 24.54 7.56
CA SER A 68 4.25 25.29 6.48
C SER A 68 5.50 24.57 5.97
N THR A 69 6.34 24.07 6.87
CA THR A 69 7.54 23.28 6.49
C THR A 69 7.15 22.02 5.72
N LEU A 70 6.15 21.28 6.19
CA LEU A 70 5.66 20.08 5.50
C LEU A 70 5.08 20.42 4.12
N THR A 71 4.23 21.44 4.03
CA THR A 71 3.63 21.89 2.77
C THR A 71 4.69 22.35 1.77
N ASN A 72 5.70 23.10 2.21
CA ASN A 72 6.78 23.55 1.35
C ASN A 72 7.64 22.36 0.87
N ARG A 73 7.92 21.41 1.75
CA ARG A 73 8.64 20.19 1.38
C ARG A 73 7.86 19.34 0.37
N ILE A 74 6.55 19.19 0.56
CA ILE A 74 5.69 18.52 -0.44
C ILE A 74 5.72 19.29 -1.76
N LYS A 75 5.60 20.62 -1.73
CA LYS A 75 5.69 21.45 -2.95
C LYS A 75 7.02 21.26 -3.67
N GLU A 76 8.13 21.23 -2.95
CA GLU A 76 9.48 20.96 -3.51
C GLU A 76 9.59 19.55 -4.08
N GLU A 77 9.07 18.53 -3.39
CA GLU A 77 9.12 17.13 -3.85
C GLU A 77 8.21 16.87 -5.07
N VAL A 78 7.14 17.66 -5.23
CA VAL A 78 6.23 17.63 -6.37
C VAL A 78 6.72 18.50 -7.52
N GLN A 79 7.69 19.39 -7.30
CA GLN A 79 8.35 20.11 -8.39
C GLN A 79 9.26 19.16 -9.19
N GLY A 80 8.90 18.95 -10.45
CA GLY A 80 9.70 18.17 -11.41
C GLY A 80 8.85 17.23 -12.27
N PRO A 81 9.47 16.58 -13.28
CA PRO A 81 8.75 15.78 -14.28
C PRO A 81 8.03 14.56 -13.70
N THR A 82 8.46 14.06 -12.53
CA THR A 82 7.82 12.90 -11.86
C THR A 82 7.07 13.27 -10.59
N GLY A 83 7.02 14.56 -10.23
CA GLY A 83 6.46 15.01 -8.96
C GLY A 83 4.96 14.75 -8.83
N TRP A 84 4.21 14.93 -9.92
CA TRP A 84 2.78 14.61 -9.95
C TRP A 84 2.50 13.11 -9.77
N HIS A 85 3.34 12.22 -10.31
CA HIS A 85 3.19 10.78 -10.04
C HIS A 85 3.44 10.42 -8.58
N ARG A 86 4.38 11.10 -7.91
CA ARG A 86 4.61 10.93 -6.47
C ARG A 86 3.41 11.42 -5.66
N MET A 87 2.84 12.55 -6.05
CA MET A 87 1.63 13.08 -5.42
C MET A 87 0.46 12.11 -5.53
N GLY A 88 0.20 11.57 -6.72
CA GLY A 88 -0.85 10.56 -6.91
C GLY A 88 -0.64 9.31 -6.05
N LYS A 89 0.61 8.82 -5.95
CA LYS A 89 0.94 7.69 -5.06
C LYS A 89 0.74 8.03 -3.58
N LEU A 90 1.01 9.25 -3.17
CA LEU A 90 0.76 9.71 -1.81
C LEU A 90 -0.76 9.77 -1.54
N MET A 91 -1.53 10.32 -2.47
CA MET A 91 -3.00 10.36 -2.38
C MET A 91 -3.60 8.96 -2.22
N LEU A 92 -3.12 7.98 -2.99
CA LEU A 92 -3.50 6.56 -2.83
C LEU A 92 -3.23 6.05 -1.41
N LYS A 93 -2.01 6.28 -0.88
CA LYS A 93 -1.63 5.83 0.47
C LYS A 93 -2.46 6.48 1.58
N VAL A 94 -2.92 7.70 1.39
CA VAL A 94 -3.73 8.45 2.36
C VAL A 94 -5.24 8.16 2.16
N GLY A 95 -5.62 7.39 1.13
CA GLY A 95 -7.00 7.01 0.85
C GLY A 95 -7.80 8.06 0.06
N HIS A 96 -7.13 9.06 -0.52
CA HIS A 96 -7.76 10.07 -1.38
C HIS A 96 -7.87 9.57 -2.82
N PHE A 97 -8.62 8.49 -3.03
CA PHE A 97 -8.71 7.81 -4.33
C PHE A 97 -9.28 8.70 -5.43
N ASP A 98 -10.31 9.51 -5.13
CA ASP A 98 -10.95 10.41 -6.11
C ASP A 98 -10.01 11.50 -6.62
N GLN A 99 -9.20 12.07 -5.72
CA GLN A 99 -8.20 13.07 -6.09
C GLN A 99 -7.04 12.43 -6.86
N ALA A 100 -6.63 11.22 -6.47
CA ALA A 100 -5.60 10.48 -7.19
C ALA A 100 -6.05 10.16 -8.63
N GLU A 101 -7.29 9.73 -8.81
CA GLU A 101 -7.88 9.47 -10.12
C GLU A 101 -7.93 10.72 -10.99
N GLN A 102 -8.51 11.81 -10.48
CA GLN A 102 -8.60 13.07 -11.20
C GLN A 102 -7.21 13.55 -11.65
N LEU A 103 -6.20 13.42 -10.78
CA LEU A 103 -4.82 13.75 -11.12
C LEU A 103 -4.29 12.88 -12.25
N TYR A 104 -4.47 11.55 -12.18
CA TYR A 104 -3.98 10.65 -13.20
C TYR A 104 -4.72 10.79 -14.54
N ASP A 105 -6.01 11.11 -14.54
CA ASP A 105 -6.76 11.42 -15.76
C ASP A 105 -6.27 12.70 -16.43
N GLU A 106 -5.97 13.75 -15.65
CA GLU A 106 -5.38 14.98 -16.19
C GLU A 106 -3.97 14.73 -16.74
N LEU A 107 -3.15 13.94 -16.05
CA LEU A 107 -1.84 13.52 -16.57
C LEU A 107 -1.99 12.70 -17.86
N LEU A 108 -3.00 11.83 -17.96
CA LEU A 108 -3.23 11.01 -19.14
C LEU A 108 -3.59 11.86 -20.36
N LYS A 109 -4.41 12.91 -20.19
CA LYS A 109 -4.76 13.87 -21.25
C LYS A 109 -3.54 14.68 -21.72
N GLY A 110 -2.64 15.01 -20.80
CA GLY A 110 -1.41 15.77 -21.08
C GLY A 110 -0.21 14.93 -21.52
N ALA A 111 -0.31 13.60 -21.47
CA ALA A 111 0.81 12.70 -21.71
C ALA A 111 1.30 12.77 -23.15
N SER A 112 2.56 13.22 -23.32
CA SER A 112 3.18 13.35 -24.64
C SER A 112 3.86 12.07 -25.11
N ASP A 113 4.21 11.17 -24.18
CA ASP A 113 4.93 9.92 -24.43
C ASP A 113 4.03 8.70 -24.18
N ASP A 114 4.10 7.71 -25.07
CA ASP A 114 3.45 6.40 -24.89
C ASP A 114 3.94 5.69 -23.61
N ARG A 115 5.21 5.85 -23.23
CA ARG A 115 5.76 5.27 -21.99
C ARG A 115 5.15 5.89 -20.74
N GLU A 116 4.91 7.19 -20.78
CA GLU A 116 4.21 7.91 -19.71
C GLU A 116 2.76 7.43 -19.60
N ARG A 117 2.08 7.23 -20.74
CA ARG A 117 0.72 6.65 -20.78
C ARG A 117 0.66 5.26 -20.16
N VAL A 118 1.61 4.37 -20.46
CA VAL A 118 1.73 3.04 -19.82
C VAL A 118 1.85 3.18 -18.29
N HIS A 119 2.70 4.09 -17.81
CA HIS A 119 2.84 4.32 -16.38
C HIS A 119 1.54 4.82 -15.74
N ILE A 120 0.86 5.78 -16.38
CA ILE A 120 -0.39 6.36 -15.88
C ILE A 120 -1.50 5.31 -15.84
N TYR A 121 -1.64 4.48 -16.89
CA TYR A 121 -2.61 3.38 -16.88
C TYR A 121 -2.35 2.38 -15.75
N HIS A 122 -1.10 2.08 -15.42
CA HIS A 122 -0.79 1.29 -14.23
C HIS A 122 -1.25 1.96 -12.94
N GLN A 123 -1.06 3.28 -12.80
CA GLN A 123 -1.50 3.98 -11.60
C GLN A 123 -3.03 4.04 -11.49
N LEU A 124 -3.75 4.28 -12.59
CA LEU A 124 -5.21 4.20 -12.62
C LEU A 124 -5.71 2.79 -12.25
N ALA A 125 -5.05 1.74 -12.74
CA ALA A 125 -5.35 0.38 -12.30
C ALA A 125 -5.15 0.21 -10.78
N CYS A 126 -4.08 0.76 -10.20
CA CYS A 126 -3.88 0.74 -8.75
C CYS A 126 -5.00 1.48 -7.99
N VAL A 127 -5.46 2.65 -8.49
CA VAL A 127 -6.59 3.38 -7.90
C VAL A 127 -7.83 2.47 -7.84
N ARG A 128 -8.16 1.78 -8.94
CA ARG A 128 -9.31 0.86 -9.01
C ARG A 128 -9.15 -0.34 -8.09
N ILE A 129 -7.94 -0.90 -7.98
CA ILE A 129 -7.63 -1.98 -7.03
C ILE A 129 -7.88 -1.53 -5.59
N ASP A 130 -7.38 -0.35 -5.21
CA ASP A 130 -7.50 0.15 -3.84
C ASP A 130 -8.96 0.48 -3.47
N ARG A 131 -9.82 0.80 -4.46
CA ARG A 131 -11.27 0.93 -4.30
C ARG A 131 -12.03 -0.40 -4.27
N GLY A 132 -11.38 -1.51 -4.62
CA GLY A 132 -12.01 -2.83 -4.78
C GLY A 132 -12.71 -3.03 -6.13
N GLU A 133 -12.52 -2.12 -7.09
CA GLU A 133 -13.11 -2.13 -8.43
C GLU A 133 -12.26 -2.97 -9.40
N TYR A 134 -12.06 -4.24 -9.07
CA TYR A 134 -11.07 -5.10 -9.74
C TYR A 134 -11.36 -5.32 -11.23
N ARG A 135 -12.62 -5.31 -11.66
CA ARG A 135 -12.97 -5.45 -13.09
C ARG A 135 -12.49 -4.25 -13.89
N GLU A 136 -12.74 -3.04 -13.41
CA GLU A 136 -12.28 -1.80 -14.06
C GLU A 136 -10.74 -1.74 -14.07
N ALA A 137 -10.08 -2.24 -13.02
CA ALA A 137 -8.62 -2.35 -12.98
C ALA A 137 -8.07 -3.20 -14.15
N THR A 138 -8.78 -4.26 -14.57
CA THR A 138 -8.32 -5.09 -15.71
C THR A 138 -8.32 -4.32 -17.02
N GLU A 139 -9.27 -3.41 -17.24
CA GLU A 139 -9.37 -2.60 -18.46
C GLU A 139 -8.18 -1.65 -18.59
N PHE A 140 -7.82 -0.97 -17.49
CA PHE A 140 -6.64 -0.11 -17.45
C PHE A 140 -5.34 -0.89 -17.69
N LEU A 141 -5.20 -2.10 -17.13
CA LEU A 141 -4.05 -2.96 -17.38
C LEU A 141 -3.99 -3.47 -18.83
N GLU A 142 -5.13 -3.68 -19.48
CA GLU A 142 -5.19 -4.02 -20.90
C GLU A 142 -4.81 -2.85 -21.80
N ASN A 143 -5.27 -1.64 -21.46
CA ASN A 143 -4.87 -0.43 -22.18
C ASN A 143 -3.37 -0.18 -22.03
N SER A 144 -2.82 -0.36 -20.83
CA SER A 144 -1.38 -0.31 -20.59
C SER A 144 -0.62 -1.30 -21.50
N LEU A 145 -1.06 -2.56 -21.55
CA LEU A 145 -0.42 -3.60 -22.36
C LEU A 145 -0.47 -3.25 -23.86
N LYS A 146 -1.63 -2.80 -24.37
CA LYS A 146 -1.79 -2.41 -25.78
C LYS A 146 -0.85 -1.30 -26.18
N VAL A 147 -0.73 -0.24 -25.37
CA VAL A 147 0.20 0.85 -25.63
C VAL A 147 1.64 0.36 -25.56
N HIS A 148 1.96 -0.49 -24.58
CA HIS A 148 3.31 -1.02 -24.44
C HIS A 148 3.72 -1.92 -25.62
N GLU A 149 2.83 -2.79 -26.11
CA GLU A 149 3.05 -3.61 -27.32
C GLU A 149 3.26 -2.74 -28.58
N GLN A 150 2.60 -1.59 -28.67
CA GLN A 150 2.79 -0.63 -29.77
C GLN A 150 4.18 0.03 -29.73
N ILE A 151 4.69 0.39 -28.53
CA ILE A 151 6.03 0.99 -28.34
C ILE A 151 7.14 0.02 -28.74
N LEU A 152 6.95 -1.27 -28.47
CA LEU A 152 7.97 -2.30 -28.69
C LEU A 152 8.12 -2.70 -30.18
N SER A 153 7.31 -2.12 -31.07
CA SER A 153 7.51 -2.17 -32.53
C SER A 153 8.44 -1.02 -32.97
N PRO A 154 9.31 -1.24 -33.98
CA PRO A 154 10.78 -1.39 -33.93
C PRO A 154 11.66 -0.20 -33.47
N ASN A 155 11.12 0.88 -32.91
CA ASN A 155 11.88 2.14 -32.71
C ASN A 155 12.34 2.43 -31.27
N ASP A 156 12.36 1.42 -30.40
CA ASP A 156 12.75 1.61 -29.01
C ASP A 156 14.29 1.76 -28.84
N PRO A 157 14.80 2.88 -28.26
CA PRO A 157 16.23 3.07 -27.97
C PRO A 157 16.82 2.03 -27.00
N GLU A 158 16.05 1.46 -26.07
CA GLU A 158 16.49 0.38 -25.17
C GLU A 158 16.60 -0.98 -25.88
N LEU A 159 15.90 -1.18 -27.00
CA LEU A 159 16.07 -2.36 -27.85
C LEU A 159 17.48 -2.46 -28.46
N THR A 160 18.19 -1.31 -28.57
CA THR A 160 19.58 -1.30 -29.08
C THR A 160 20.61 -1.69 -28.01
N THR A 161 20.27 -1.62 -26.72
CA THR A 161 21.24 -1.85 -25.63
C THR A 161 21.07 -3.19 -24.91
N ILE A 162 19.99 -3.95 -25.16
CA ILE A 162 19.87 -5.32 -24.64
C ILE A 162 19.37 -6.23 -25.77
N LYS A 163 20.01 -7.39 -25.94
CA LYS A 163 19.54 -8.52 -26.75
C LYS A 163 18.23 -9.13 -26.19
N ALA A 164 17.23 -8.31 -25.87
CA ALA A 164 15.93 -8.71 -25.38
C ALA A 164 14.91 -8.40 -26.48
N LEU A 165 14.18 -9.44 -26.90
CA LEU A 165 13.03 -9.30 -27.79
C LEU A 165 12.01 -8.31 -27.17
N PRO A 166 11.24 -7.58 -27.99
CA PRO A 166 10.05 -6.83 -27.59
C PRO A 166 9.26 -7.45 -26.42
N GLU A 167 9.01 -8.76 -26.50
CA GLU A 167 8.25 -9.57 -25.54
C GLU A 167 8.91 -9.74 -24.16
N LYS A 168 10.14 -9.25 -23.99
CA LYS A 168 10.97 -9.43 -22.79
C LYS A 168 11.30 -8.11 -22.10
N HIS A 169 10.50 -7.06 -22.29
CA HIS A 169 10.74 -5.79 -21.61
C HIS A 169 10.38 -5.87 -20.11
N PRO A 170 11.19 -5.34 -19.17
CA PRO A 170 10.88 -5.38 -17.72
C PRO A 170 9.51 -4.81 -17.35
N ASN A 171 9.03 -3.78 -18.06
CA ASN A 171 7.70 -3.21 -17.83
C ASN A 171 6.57 -4.20 -18.13
N LEU A 172 6.73 -5.14 -19.09
CA LEU A 172 5.75 -6.21 -19.34
C LEU A 172 5.62 -7.14 -18.14
N ALA A 173 6.73 -7.43 -17.46
CA ALA A 173 6.69 -8.24 -16.25
C ALA A 173 5.88 -7.56 -15.14
N ILE A 174 6.01 -6.24 -14.99
CA ILE A 174 5.22 -5.46 -14.03
C ILE A 174 3.73 -5.51 -14.41
N THR A 175 3.38 -5.27 -15.68
CA THR A 175 1.98 -5.35 -16.14
C THR A 175 1.37 -6.73 -15.88
N HIS A 176 2.10 -7.80 -16.23
CA HIS A 176 1.66 -9.16 -15.96
C HIS A 176 1.54 -9.46 -14.47
N SER A 177 2.47 -9.00 -13.63
CA SER A 177 2.37 -9.17 -12.18
C SER A 177 1.12 -8.50 -11.64
N ASN A 178 0.83 -7.26 -12.04
CA ASN A 178 -0.35 -6.53 -11.61
C ASN A 178 -1.64 -7.19 -12.09
N LYS A 179 -1.70 -7.72 -13.31
CA LYS A 179 -2.85 -8.51 -13.79
C LYS A 179 -3.04 -9.77 -12.95
N GLY A 180 -1.94 -10.43 -12.58
CA GLY A 180 -1.97 -11.58 -11.68
C GLY A 180 -2.61 -11.24 -10.35
N ASP A 181 -2.20 -10.12 -9.74
CA ASP A 181 -2.76 -9.64 -8.46
C ASP A 181 -4.25 -9.31 -8.58
N VAL A 182 -4.67 -8.63 -9.65
CA VAL A 182 -6.09 -8.32 -9.89
C VAL A 182 -6.92 -9.61 -10.03
N HIS A 183 -6.45 -10.58 -10.81
CA HIS A 183 -7.17 -11.85 -10.97
C HIS A 183 -7.22 -12.65 -9.67
N ARG A 184 -6.16 -12.61 -8.86
CA ARG A 184 -6.13 -13.20 -7.52
C ARG A 184 -7.22 -12.57 -6.63
N LEU A 185 -7.30 -11.24 -6.60
CA LEU A 185 -8.31 -10.50 -5.80
C LEU A 185 -9.75 -10.76 -6.26
N ILE A 186 -9.97 -11.07 -7.55
CA ILE A 186 -11.27 -11.48 -8.09
C ILE A 186 -11.60 -12.96 -7.76
N GLY A 187 -10.60 -13.76 -7.36
CA GLY A 187 -10.72 -15.20 -7.14
C GLY A 187 -10.51 -16.06 -8.39
N ASP A 188 -10.07 -15.47 -9.51
CA ASP A 188 -9.69 -16.19 -10.73
C ASP A 188 -8.22 -16.64 -10.62
N TYR A 189 -7.98 -17.63 -9.75
CA TYR A 189 -6.62 -18.06 -9.41
C TYR A 189 -5.87 -18.69 -10.59
N GLU A 190 -6.56 -19.34 -11.53
CA GLU A 190 -5.92 -19.92 -12.72
C GLU A 190 -5.28 -18.83 -13.59
N LYS A 191 -6.01 -17.74 -13.86
CA LYS A 191 -5.45 -16.59 -14.58
C LYS A 191 -4.39 -15.88 -13.77
N ALA A 192 -4.56 -15.76 -12.45
CA ALA A 192 -3.56 -15.15 -11.58
C ALA A 192 -2.21 -15.87 -11.70
N LEU A 193 -2.21 -17.20 -11.57
CA LEU A 193 -1.02 -18.04 -11.73
C LEU A 193 -0.41 -17.90 -13.13
N ALA A 194 -1.23 -17.93 -14.19
CA ALA A 194 -0.76 -17.79 -15.55
C ALA A 194 -0.04 -16.43 -15.78
N PHE A 195 -0.60 -15.34 -15.26
CA PHE A 195 0.00 -14.01 -15.38
C PHE A 195 1.27 -13.85 -14.53
N HIS A 196 1.27 -14.30 -13.28
CA HIS A 196 2.48 -14.29 -12.47
C HIS A 196 3.60 -15.16 -13.07
N GLN A 197 3.27 -16.30 -13.67
CA GLN A 197 4.26 -17.15 -14.35
C GLN A 197 4.83 -16.50 -15.61
N LYS A 198 4.01 -15.75 -16.37
CA LYS A 198 4.48 -14.92 -17.50
C LYS A 198 5.45 -13.83 -17.01
N ALA A 199 5.10 -13.13 -15.94
CA ALA A 199 5.98 -12.11 -15.34
C ALA A 199 7.33 -12.70 -14.92
N LEU A 200 7.30 -13.85 -14.23
CA LEU A 200 8.52 -14.54 -13.78
C LEU A 200 9.41 -14.97 -14.95
N ASN A 201 8.81 -15.52 -16.01
CA ASN A 201 9.56 -15.94 -17.21
C ASN A 201 10.27 -14.75 -17.88
N ILE A 202 9.64 -13.58 -17.93
CA ILE A 202 10.28 -12.36 -18.46
C ILE A 202 11.45 -11.96 -17.55
N GLN A 203 11.23 -11.88 -16.24
CA GLN A 203 12.24 -11.45 -15.27
C GLN A 203 13.49 -12.35 -15.28
N GLU A 204 13.30 -13.67 -15.36
CA GLU A 204 14.39 -14.65 -15.40
C GLU A 204 15.21 -14.57 -16.70
N ASN A 205 14.55 -14.32 -17.83
CA ASN A 205 15.22 -14.25 -19.14
C ASN A 205 16.02 -12.97 -19.37
N VAL A 206 15.66 -11.87 -18.72
CA VAL A 206 16.21 -10.53 -18.99
C VAL A 206 17.36 -10.17 -18.04
N LYS A 207 17.68 -11.07 -17.09
CA LYS A 207 18.52 -10.75 -15.92
C LYS A 207 17.99 -9.50 -15.19
N CYS A 208 16.67 -9.44 -14.98
CA CYS A 208 16.06 -8.38 -14.18
C CYS A 208 16.57 -8.40 -12.73
N ASN A 209 16.24 -7.34 -11.99
CA ASN A 209 16.56 -7.23 -10.58
C ASN A 209 16.04 -8.48 -9.82
N PRO A 210 16.89 -9.24 -9.12
CA PRO A 210 16.46 -10.43 -8.39
C PRO A 210 15.33 -10.17 -7.38
N LEU A 211 15.24 -8.96 -6.83
CA LEU A 211 14.16 -8.58 -5.92
C LEU A 211 12.77 -8.53 -6.61
N GLU A 212 12.72 -8.29 -7.92
CA GLU A 212 11.47 -8.36 -8.69
C GLU A 212 11.01 -9.82 -8.82
N CYS A 213 11.91 -10.75 -9.16
CA CYS A 213 11.61 -12.19 -9.14
C CYS A 213 11.12 -12.63 -7.75
N ALA A 214 11.78 -12.13 -6.69
CA ALA A 214 11.40 -12.44 -5.32
C ALA A 214 9.99 -11.94 -4.99
N THR A 215 9.54 -10.84 -5.59
CA THR A 215 8.17 -10.31 -5.45
C THR A 215 7.18 -11.20 -6.18
N THR A 216 7.45 -11.56 -7.43
CA THR A 216 6.59 -12.49 -8.18
C THR A 216 6.46 -13.86 -7.48
N TYR A 217 7.54 -14.37 -6.89
CA TYR A 217 7.49 -15.59 -6.07
C TYR A 217 6.60 -15.44 -4.84
N MET A 218 6.56 -14.27 -4.20
CA MET A 218 5.62 -14.02 -3.11
C MET A 218 4.18 -14.02 -3.60
N ASN A 219 3.89 -13.39 -4.74
CA ASN A 219 2.53 -13.34 -5.27
C ASN A 219 2.02 -14.73 -5.69
N LEU A 220 2.88 -15.56 -6.27
CA LEU A 220 2.59 -16.98 -6.53
C LEU A 220 2.30 -17.73 -5.23
N GLY A 221 3.15 -17.56 -4.21
CA GLY A 221 2.95 -18.18 -2.90
C GLY A 221 1.62 -17.78 -2.25
N GLU A 222 1.26 -16.50 -2.36
CA GLU A 222 0.00 -15.99 -1.84
C GLU A 222 -1.21 -16.55 -2.61
N THR A 223 -1.12 -16.63 -3.94
CA THR A 223 -2.16 -17.24 -4.77
C THR A 223 -2.42 -18.70 -4.37
N TYR A 224 -1.36 -19.51 -4.21
CA TYR A 224 -1.50 -20.90 -3.76
C TYR A 224 -2.02 -21.01 -2.31
N ARG A 225 -1.67 -20.05 -1.43
CA ARG A 225 -2.21 -19.99 -0.07
C ARG A 225 -3.71 -19.78 -0.07
N GLU A 226 -4.21 -18.86 -0.90
CA GLU A 226 -5.64 -18.58 -1.06
C GLU A 226 -6.38 -19.77 -1.69
N MET A 227 -5.72 -20.53 -2.56
CA MET A 227 -6.20 -21.82 -3.07
C MET A 227 -6.11 -22.98 -2.06
N THR A 228 -5.64 -22.75 -0.84
CA THR A 228 -5.37 -23.75 0.21
C THR A 228 -4.29 -24.79 -0.11
N ASP A 229 -3.53 -24.62 -1.19
CA ASP A 229 -2.33 -25.42 -1.47
C ASP A 229 -1.12 -24.85 -0.72
N TYR A 230 -1.12 -25.10 0.59
CA TYR A 230 -0.07 -24.60 1.48
C TYR A 230 1.32 -25.18 1.19
N THR A 231 1.40 -26.36 0.58
CA THR A 231 2.70 -27.01 0.28
C THR A 231 3.39 -26.28 -0.87
N THR A 232 2.65 -26.00 -1.95
CA THR A 232 3.17 -25.23 -3.08
C THR A 232 3.43 -23.79 -2.68
N ALA A 233 2.53 -23.18 -1.89
CA ALA A 233 2.71 -21.83 -1.36
C ALA A 233 4.01 -21.67 -0.56
N LEU A 234 4.31 -22.64 0.32
CA LEU A 234 5.55 -22.63 1.11
C LEU A 234 6.79 -22.72 0.22
N THR A 235 6.74 -23.52 -0.84
CA THR A 235 7.84 -23.67 -1.81
C THR A 235 8.15 -22.34 -2.50
N TYR A 236 7.12 -21.61 -2.91
CA TYR A 236 7.29 -20.29 -3.54
C TYR A 236 7.78 -19.23 -2.55
N TYR A 237 7.26 -19.21 -1.31
CA TYR A 237 7.77 -18.34 -0.27
C TYR A 237 9.23 -18.61 0.08
N GLN A 238 9.69 -19.86 0.11
CA GLN A 238 11.10 -20.20 0.31
C GLN A 238 12.00 -19.66 -0.83
N LYS A 239 11.55 -19.74 -2.08
CA LYS A 239 12.28 -19.17 -3.22
C LYS A 239 12.43 -17.65 -3.09
N GLY A 240 11.33 -16.96 -2.78
CA GLY A 240 11.32 -15.51 -2.56
C GLY A 240 12.16 -15.07 -1.35
N LEU A 241 12.10 -15.83 -0.25
CA LEU A 241 12.89 -15.60 0.96
C LEU A 241 14.38 -15.68 0.66
N LYS A 242 14.83 -16.75 0.00
CA LYS A 242 16.24 -16.97 -0.32
C LYS A 242 16.85 -15.78 -1.05
N ILE A 243 16.15 -15.26 -2.07
CA ILE A 243 16.63 -14.11 -2.84
C ILE A 243 16.69 -12.85 -1.95
N ARG A 244 15.68 -12.61 -1.11
CA ARG A 244 15.66 -11.45 -0.22
C ARG A 244 16.73 -11.53 0.87
N GLU A 245 17.01 -12.71 1.43
CA GLU A 245 18.10 -12.90 2.40
C GLU A 245 19.47 -12.66 1.76
N GLU A 246 19.65 -13.00 0.49
CA GLU A 246 20.91 -12.75 -0.25
C GLU A 246 21.10 -11.27 -0.64
N LYS A 247 20.01 -10.52 -0.82
CA LYS A 247 20.04 -9.16 -1.38
C LYS A 247 19.74 -8.04 -0.39
N LEU A 248 19.02 -8.31 0.68
CA LEU A 248 18.60 -7.32 1.67
C LEU A 248 19.41 -7.45 2.96
N ALA A 249 19.49 -6.36 3.71
CA ALA A 249 20.01 -6.43 5.07
C ALA A 249 19.13 -7.37 5.92
N LYS A 250 19.75 -8.09 6.86
CA LYS A 250 19.02 -9.02 7.74
C LYS A 250 17.92 -8.36 8.58
N THR A 251 17.98 -7.04 8.74
CA THR A 251 17.01 -6.22 9.48
C THR A 251 15.97 -5.55 8.56
N HIS A 252 15.89 -5.97 7.29
CA HIS A 252 14.95 -5.38 6.34
C HIS A 252 13.50 -5.79 6.66
N PRO A 253 12.54 -4.84 6.71
CA PRO A 253 11.14 -5.13 7.05
C PRO A 253 10.48 -6.23 6.20
N ASP A 254 10.79 -6.29 4.90
CA ASP A 254 10.28 -7.33 4.00
C ASP A 254 10.55 -8.76 4.50
N LEU A 255 11.68 -9.00 5.17
CA LEU A 255 11.99 -10.33 5.71
C LEU A 255 11.00 -10.71 6.82
N ALA A 256 10.62 -9.76 7.67
CA ALA A 256 9.64 -10.00 8.74
C ALA A 256 8.27 -10.41 8.18
N VAL A 257 7.84 -9.78 7.09
CA VAL A 257 6.58 -10.12 6.40
C VAL A 257 6.61 -11.55 5.87
N ILE A 258 7.71 -11.97 5.24
CA ILE A 258 7.84 -13.32 4.69
C ILE A 258 7.87 -14.38 5.79
N TYR A 259 8.66 -14.14 6.85
CA TYR A 259 8.72 -15.05 7.99
C TYR A 259 7.34 -15.25 8.62
N HIS A 260 6.58 -14.17 8.77
CA HIS A 260 5.21 -14.23 9.29
C HIS A 260 4.26 -14.98 8.36
N ASN A 261 4.30 -14.71 7.04
CA ASN A 261 3.46 -15.41 6.09
C ASN A 261 3.76 -16.92 6.07
N MET A 262 5.04 -17.30 6.02
CA MET A 262 5.46 -18.70 6.09
C MET A 262 5.00 -19.37 7.39
N LEU A 263 5.08 -18.66 8.51
CA LEU A 263 4.59 -19.16 9.79
C LEU A 263 3.08 -19.47 9.77
N LYS A 264 2.26 -18.58 9.18
CA LYS A 264 0.82 -18.83 9.03
C LYS A 264 0.56 -20.12 8.24
N LEU A 265 1.35 -20.41 7.20
CA LEU A 265 1.25 -21.67 6.44
C LEU A 265 1.65 -22.89 7.26
N TYR A 266 2.70 -22.81 8.08
CA TYR A 266 3.10 -23.92 8.94
C TYR A 266 2.01 -24.30 9.95
N PHE A 267 1.31 -23.31 10.48
CA PHE A 267 0.13 -23.54 11.31
C PHE A 267 -0.99 -24.26 10.54
N SER A 268 -1.28 -23.83 9.31
CA SER A 268 -2.32 -24.45 8.48
C SER A 268 -1.98 -25.86 8.00
N THR A 269 -0.71 -26.27 8.06
CA THR A 269 -0.24 -27.60 7.62
C THR A 269 0.11 -28.55 8.77
N GLU A 270 -0.13 -28.16 10.02
CA GLU A 270 0.25 -28.89 11.24
C GLU A 270 1.73 -29.31 11.31
N LYS A 271 2.60 -28.63 10.56
CA LYS A 271 4.04 -28.89 10.52
C LYS A 271 4.75 -27.97 11.52
N TYR A 272 4.94 -28.46 12.75
CA TYR A 272 5.43 -27.68 13.89
C TYR A 272 6.95 -27.63 14.09
N SER A 273 7.77 -28.17 13.18
CA SER A 273 9.21 -28.34 13.45
C SER A 273 10.08 -27.09 13.22
N MET A 274 9.59 -26.08 12.49
CA MET A 274 10.30 -24.82 12.15
C MET A 274 9.64 -23.46 12.54
N PRO A 275 8.39 -23.36 13.04
CA PRO A 275 7.71 -22.09 13.38
C PRO A 275 8.48 -21.11 14.27
N MET A 276 9.16 -21.60 15.33
CA MET A 276 9.68 -20.73 16.39
C MET A 276 10.77 -19.78 15.90
N LYS A 277 11.70 -20.27 15.06
CA LYS A 277 12.79 -19.46 14.54
C LYS A 277 12.28 -18.29 13.70
N TYR A 278 11.32 -18.54 12.80
CA TYR A 278 10.79 -17.51 11.91
C TYR A 278 10.02 -16.43 12.65
N ILE A 279 9.18 -16.80 13.62
CA ILE A 279 8.44 -15.80 14.40
C ILE A 279 9.39 -14.96 15.26
N GLN A 280 10.46 -15.55 15.79
CA GLN A 280 11.45 -14.82 16.56
C GLN A 280 12.16 -13.77 15.68
N GLN A 281 12.59 -14.16 14.48
CA GLN A 281 13.21 -13.24 13.53
C GLN A 281 12.24 -12.12 13.10
N ALA A 282 10.95 -12.43 12.87
CA ALA A 282 9.95 -11.41 12.54
C ALA A 282 9.74 -10.41 13.69
N VAL A 283 9.70 -10.89 14.94
CA VAL A 283 9.59 -10.03 16.14
C VAL A 283 10.82 -9.16 16.30
N GLU A 284 12.04 -9.72 16.18
CA GLU A 284 13.29 -8.97 16.30
C GLU A 284 13.37 -7.82 15.28
N ILE A 285 13.10 -8.11 14.01
CA ILE A 285 13.08 -7.09 12.94
C ILE A 285 11.98 -6.05 13.20
N GLY A 286 10.78 -6.51 13.57
CA GLY A 286 9.65 -5.62 13.86
C GLY A 286 9.93 -4.69 15.04
N GLN A 287 10.59 -5.17 16.10
CA GLN A 287 10.97 -4.36 17.26
C GLN A 287 11.99 -3.27 16.92
N GLU A 288 12.92 -3.56 16.01
CA GLU A 288 13.93 -2.59 15.58
C GLU A 288 13.34 -1.51 14.65
N LYS A 289 12.43 -1.89 13.74
CA LYS A 289 11.98 -1.03 12.64
C LYS A 289 10.63 -0.36 12.84
N LEU A 290 9.78 -0.86 13.73
CA LEU A 290 8.40 -0.41 13.88
C LEU A 290 8.13 0.15 15.27
N PRO A 291 7.25 1.17 15.41
CA PRO A 291 6.73 1.58 16.70
C PRO A 291 6.08 0.42 17.45
N THR A 292 6.11 0.46 18.79
CA THR A 292 5.54 -0.60 19.64
C THR A 292 4.04 -0.83 19.44
N THR A 293 3.33 0.17 18.93
CA THR A 293 1.89 0.13 18.61
C THR A 293 1.58 -0.32 17.18
N HIS A 294 2.60 -0.60 16.35
CA HIS A 294 2.37 -0.95 14.96
C HIS A 294 1.63 -2.31 14.85
N PRO A 295 0.53 -2.39 14.05
CA PRO A 295 -0.31 -3.59 13.97
C PRO A 295 0.47 -4.88 13.67
N HIS A 296 1.41 -4.85 12.72
CA HIS A 296 2.24 -6.03 12.42
C HIS A 296 3.09 -6.50 13.60
N LEU A 297 3.71 -5.58 14.36
CA LEU A 297 4.52 -5.97 15.52
C LEU A 297 3.66 -6.56 16.64
N VAL A 298 2.44 -6.04 16.82
CA VAL A 298 1.44 -6.63 17.73
C VAL A 298 1.09 -8.05 17.28
N GLU A 299 0.78 -8.26 16.00
CA GLU A 299 0.45 -9.58 15.44
C GLU A 299 1.62 -10.57 15.60
N TYR A 300 2.86 -10.13 15.35
CA TYR A 300 4.05 -10.98 15.50
C TYR A 300 4.24 -11.42 16.96
N ARG A 301 4.07 -10.51 17.92
CA ARG A 301 4.18 -10.82 19.36
C ARG A 301 3.07 -11.75 19.83
N GLU A 302 1.84 -11.51 19.41
CA GLU A 302 0.70 -12.39 19.74
C GLU A 302 0.92 -13.80 19.20
N THR A 303 1.42 -13.90 17.97
CA THR A 303 1.69 -15.20 17.34
C THR A 303 2.85 -15.92 18.03
N TYR A 304 3.91 -15.19 18.42
CA TYR A 304 5.00 -15.72 19.23
C TYR A 304 4.50 -16.32 20.55
N GLU A 305 3.67 -15.59 21.30
CA GLU A 305 3.11 -16.05 22.58
C GLU A 305 2.20 -17.28 22.41
N LYS A 306 1.42 -17.34 21.31
CA LYS A 306 0.60 -18.51 20.98
C LYS A 306 1.44 -19.76 20.73
N ILE A 307 2.57 -19.64 20.04
CA ILE A 307 3.49 -20.78 19.79
C ILE A 307 4.15 -21.20 21.08
N ARG A 308 4.65 -20.24 21.88
CA ARG A 308 5.33 -20.53 23.15
C ARG A 308 4.43 -21.30 24.13
N LYS A 309 3.13 -21.02 24.15
CA LYS A 309 2.16 -21.70 25.02
C LYS A 309 1.75 -23.11 24.56
N LYS A 310 2.04 -23.48 23.31
CA LYS A 310 1.71 -24.79 22.73
C LYS A 310 2.86 -25.80 22.78
N GLN A 311 4.05 -25.38 23.23
CA GLN A 311 5.22 -26.22 23.48
C GLN A 311 5.29 -26.60 24.95
#